data_AF-F7S1Y9-F1
#
_entry.id   AF-F7S1Y9-F1
#
_cell.length_a   1.000
_cell.length_b   1.000
_cell.length_c   1.000
_cell.angle_alpha   90.00
_cell.angle_beta   90.00
_cell.angle_gamma   90.00
#
_symmetry.space_group_name_H-M   'P 1'
#
loop_
_entity.id
_entity.type
_entity.pdbx_description
1 polymer ?
#
loop_
_entity_poly.entity_id
_entity_poly.type
_entity_poly.pdbx_seq_one_letter_code
_entity_poly.pdbx_strand_id
1 'polypeptide(L)'
;MRRLVRFLSLVVVLAALGWLGLWWYAESRLALAVDQAAARLHAAGWTVSHGAVTRGTSPFVADVRVADLRLTPPVADGPAPTLEIPAVDLVVHPAAPLTLDLGFATVWRMALEGGPSFTLRFGSIAADDRFDLADLLHHAPDPLRAGAFHATDLRVDSENTNFTLVSIAAIDASGTRNPDAGPDSMAATLHESLRGLALSPLFVTLGNLPFGGKLTALSV
;
A
#
# COMPACT_ATOMS: atom_id res chain seq x y z
N MET A 1 -0.69 -43.28 -30.55
CA MET A 1 0.20 -42.21 -30.04
C MET A 1 -0.10 -40.84 -30.66
N ARG A 2 -0.08 -40.65 -31.99
CA ARG A 2 -0.32 -39.33 -32.65
C ARG A 2 -1.64 -38.63 -32.27
N ARG A 3 -2.74 -39.38 -32.10
CA ARG A 3 -4.05 -38.81 -31.68
C ARG A 3 -4.06 -38.37 -30.22
N LEU A 4 -3.44 -39.16 -29.32
CA LEU A 4 -3.31 -38.83 -27.90
C LEU A 4 -2.44 -37.58 -27.71
N VAL A 5 -1.30 -37.50 -28.40
CA VAL A 5 -0.42 -36.32 -28.35
C VAL A 5 -1.15 -35.08 -28.86
N ARG A 6 -1.87 -35.17 -29.98
CA ARG A 6 -2.68 -34.04 -30.50
C ARG A 6 -3.76 -33.57 -29.51
N PHE A 7 -4.44 -34.51 -28.87
CA PHE A 7 -5.44 -34.20 -27.86
C PHE A 7 -4.81 -33.51 -26.65
N LEU A 8 -3.73 -34.08 -26.11
CA LEU A 8 -2.99 -33.49 -24.98
C LEU A 8 -2.44 -32.10 -25.33
N SER A 9 -1.84 -31.92 -26.51
CA SER A 9 -1.37 -30.62 -26.98
C SER A 9 -2.51 -29.60 -27.05
N LEU A 10 -3.69 -29.99 -27.54
CA LEU A 10 -4.85 -29.11 -27.59
C LEU A 10 -5.33 -28.71 -26.19
N VAL A 11 -5.40 -29.64 -25.25
CA VAL A 11 -5.73 -29.35 -23.85
C VAL A 11 -4.73 -28.39 -23.23
N VAL A 12 -3.42 -28.61 -23.45
CA VAL A 12 -2.36 -27.71 -22.94
C VAL A 12 -2.49 -26.31 -23.53
N VAL A 13 -2.76 -26.19 -24.83
CA VAL A 13 -2.96 -24.88 -25.50
C VAL A 13 -4.18 -24.17 -24.93
N LEU A 14 -5.31 -24.86 -24.75
CA LEU A 14 -6.51 -24.27 -24.15
C LEU A 14 -6.28 -23.83 -22.71
N ALA A 15 -5.56 -24.64 -21.92
CA ALA A 15 -5.19 -24.29 -20.56
C ALA A 15 -4.28 -23.04 -20.52
N ALA A 16 -3.30 -22.96 -21.43
CA ALA A 16 -2.42 -21.80 -21.54
C ALA A 16 -3.17 -20.52 -21.95
N LEU A 17 -4.12 -20.62 -22.89
CA LEU A 17 -4.96 -19.49 -23.29
C LEU A 17 -5.88 -19.03 -22.17
N GLY A 18 -6.52 -19.97 -21.45
CA GLY A 18 -7.33 -19.66 -20.28
C GLY A 18 -6.52 -18.98 -19.18
N TRP A 19 -5.30 -19.47 -18.93
CA TRP A 19 -4.37 -18.90 -17.96
C TRP A 19 -3.97 -17.46 -18.33
N LEU A 20 -3.54 -17.22 -19.57
CA LEU A 20 -3.20 -15.88 -20.06
C LEU A 20 -4.40 -14.93 -19.98
N GLY A 21 -5.59 -15.40 -20.36
CA GLY A 21 -6.82 -14.62 -20.27
C GLY A 21 -7.17 -14.23 -18.84
N LEU A 22 -6.95 -15.12 -17.87
CA LEU A 22 -7.19 -14.87 -16.45
C LEU A 22 -6.28 -13.76 -15.91
N TRP A 23 -4.98 -13.80 -16.21
CA TRP A 23 -4.04 -12.77 -15.75
C TRP A 23 -4.27 -11.42 -16.39
N TRP A 24 -4.55 -11.40 -17.69
CA TRP A 24 -4.89 -10.16 -18.37
C TRP A 24 -6.19 -9.54 -17.84
N TYR A 25 -7.16 -10.37 -17.46
CA TYR A 25 -8.36 -9.93 -16.75
C TYR A 25 -8.02 -9.37 -15.36
N ALA A 26 -7.17 -10.05 -14.59
CA ALA A 26 -6.74 -9.60 -13.27
C ALA A 26 -6.03 -8.23 -13.33
N GLU A 27 -5.09 -8.02 -14.25
CA GLU A 27 -4.43 -6.72 -14.47
C GLU A 27 -5.45 -5.62 -14.82
N SER A 28 -6.43 -5.95 -15.67
CA SER A 28 -7.48 -4.99 -16.06
C SER A 28 -8.37 -4.64 -14.87
N ARG A 29 -8.64 -5.60 -13.98
CA ARG A 29 -9.38 -5.36 -12.73
C ARG A 29 -8.58 -4.54 -11.73
N LEU A 30 -7.27 -4.76 -11.60
CA LEU A 30 -6.39 -3.95 -10.76
C LEU A 30 -6.35 -2.49 -11.25
N ALA A 31 -6.20 -2.27 -12.55
CA ALA A 31 -6.23 -0.92 -13.12
C ALA A 31 -7.57 -0.22 -12.84
N LEU A 32 -8.71 -0.91 -13.02
CA LEU A 32 -10.02 -0.38 -12.66
C LEU A 32 -10.18 -0.13 -11.15
N ALA A 33 -9.54 -0.95 -10.30
CA ALA A 33 -9.58 -0.77 -8.86
C ALA A 33 -8.87 0.52 -8.41
N VAL A 34 -7.79 0.93 -9.10
CA VAL A 34 -7.13 2.23 -8.87
C VAL A 34 -8.11 3.38 -9.09
N ASP A 35 -8.82 3.39 -10.22
CA ASP A 35 -9.81 4.43 -10.52
C ASP A 35 -10.97 4.43 -9.51
N GLN A 36 -11.44 3.25 -9.10
CA GLN A 36 -12.48 3.11 -8.10
C GLN A 36 -12.02 3.59 -6.72
N ALA A 37 -10.79 3.29 -6.32
CA ALA A 37 -10.21 3.77 -5.07
C ALA A 37 -10.08 5.30 -5.07
N ALA A 38 -9.59 5.88 -6.19
CA ALA A 38 -9.54 7.33 -6.36
C ALA A 38 -10.94 7.96 -6.26
N ALA A 39 -11.96 7.37 -6.93
CA ALA A 39 -13.33 7.86 -6.85
C ALA A 39 -13.91 7.79 -5.42
N ARG A 40 -13.61 6.72 -4.66
CA ARG A 40 -14.01 6.59 -3.25
C ARG A 40 -13.35 7.64 -2.37
N LEU A 41 -12.06 7.91 -2.58
CA LEU A 41 -11.34 8.95 -1.86
C LEU A 41 -11.88 10.35 -2.20
N HIS A 42 -12.14 10.63 -3.48
CA HIS A 42 -12.80 11.86 -3.93
C HIS A 42 -14.18 12.03 -3.29
N ALA A 43 -14.99 10.98 -3.22
CA ALA A 43 -16.28 11.01 -2.53
C ALA A 43 -16.15 11.28 -1.03
N ALA A 44 -15.02 10.90 -0.41
CA ALA A 44 -14.67 11.24 0.96
C ALA A 44 -14.02 12.62 1.13
N GLY A 45 -13.93 13.42 0.06
CA GLY A 45 -13.40 14.79 0.07
C GLY A 45 -11.89 14.92 -0.17
N TRP A 46 -11.20 13.82 -0.48
CA TRP A 46 -9.77 13.87 -0.84
C TRP A 46 -9.58 14.42 -2.25
N THR A 47 -8.48 15.14 -2.48
CA THR A 47 -8.00 15.39 -3.84
C THR A 47 -6.98 14.33 -4.21
N VAL A 48 -7.34 13.47 -5.16
CA VAL A 48 -6.47 12.41 -5.69
C VAL A 48 -6.10 12.72 -7.13
N SER A 49 -4.82 12.73 -7.45
CA SER A 49 -4.32 12.76 -8.82
C SER A 49 -3.20 11.76 -8.98
N HIS A 50 -3.04 11.21 -10.19
CA HIS A 50 -1.96 10.30 -10.51
C HIS A 50 -1.58 10.45 -11.98
N GLY A 51 -0.37 10.03 -12.30
CA GLY A 51 0.11 9.88 -13.66
C GLY A 51 -0.46 8.63 -14.35
N ALA A 52 0.32 8.10 -15.28
CA ALA A 52 -0.08 6.92 -16.04
C ALA A 52 -0.25 5.68 -15.13
N VAL A 53 -1.29 4.90 -15.42
CA VAL A 53 -1.49 3.56 -14.90
C VAL A 53 -1.01 2.58 -15.96
N THR A 54 0.10 1.90 -15.70
CA THR A 54 0.72 0.96 -16.63
C THR A 54 0.53 -0.47 -16.15
N ARG A 55 0.09 -1.35 -17.04
CA ARG A 55 0.04 -2.79 -16.80
C ARG A 55 1.40 -3.43 -17.07
N GLY A 56 1.70 -4.48 -16.32
CA GLY A 56 2.83 -5.35 -16.55
C GLY A 56 2.75 -6.07 -17.91
N THR A 57 3.83 -6.76 -18.25
CA THR A 57 3.89 -7.60 -19.46
C THR A 57 4.14 -9.08 -19.12
N SER A 58 4.18 -9.41 -17.84
CA SER A 58 4.49 -10.76 -17.37
C SER A 58 3.27 -11.66 -17.50
N PRO A 59 3.38 -12.85 -18.12
CA PRO A 59 2.29 -13.82 -18.13
C PRO A 59 2.16 -14.61 -16.83
N PHE A 60 3.00 -14.31 -15.82
CA PHE A 60 3.10 -15.06 -14.57
C PHE A 60 2.73 -14.26 -13.34
N VAL A 61 2.42 -12.97 -13.48
CA VAL A 61 2.08 -12.07 -12.38
C VAL A 61 1.16 -11.01 -12.96
N ALA A 62 0.06 -10.68 -12.28
CA ALA A 62 -0.67 -9.45 -12.60
C ALA A 62 0.01 -8.30 -11.87
N ASP A 63 0.50 -7.32 -12.64
CA ASP A 63 1.21 -6.15 -12.13
C ASP A 63 0.59 -4.88 -12.72
N VAL A 64 0.30 -3.92 -11.85
CA VAL A 64 -0.15 -2.59 -12.24
C VAL A 64 0.64 -1.55 -11.46
N ARG A 65 1.29 -0.65 -12.18
CA ARG A 65 2.03 0.48 -11.62
C ARG A 65 1.28 1.78 -11.84
N VAL A 66 1.15 2.56 -10.78
CA VAL A 66 0.59 3.91 -10.76
C VAL A 66 1.74 4.89 -10.55
N ALA A 67 1.98 5.76 -11.52
CA ALA A 67 3.02 6.80 -11.41
C ALA A 67 2.48 8.07 -10.73
N ASP A 68 3.37 8.82 -10.08
CA ASP A 68 3.15 10.19 -9.61
C ASP A 68 1.84 10.39 -8.83
N LEU A 69 1.54 9.48 -7.89
CA LEU A 69 0.35 9.56 -7.06
C LEU A 69 0.46 10.74 -6.09
N ARG A 70 -0.53 11.62 -6.12
CA ARG A 70 -0.66 12.76 -5.20
C ARG A 70 -1.97 12.68 -4.46
N LEU A 71 -1.87 12.78 -3.14
CA LEU A 71 -2.99 12.69 -2.21
C LEU A 71 -3.01 13.93 -1.32
N THR A 72 -4.12 14.66 -1.35
CA THR A 72 -4.37 15.77 -0.44
C THR A 72 -5.63 15.47 0.37
N PRO A 73 -5.54 15.32 1.70
CA PRO A 73 -6.69 15.03 2.54
C PRO A 73 -7.64 16.23 2.62
N PRO A 74 -8.93 16.00 2.89
CA PRO A 74 -9.84 17.07 3.27
C PRO A 74 -9.40 17.63 4.63
N VAL A 75 -9.26 18.94 4.74
CA VAL A 75 -8.94 19.60 6.01
C VAL A 75 -10.00 20.68 6.26
N ALA A 76 -10.60 20.65 7.45
CA ALA A 76 -11.64 21.61 7.82
C ALA A 76 -11.04 23.00 8.08
N ASP A 77 -9.88 23.05 8.73
CA ASP A 77 -9.17 24.28 9.09
C ASP A 77 -7.66 24.12 8.88
N GLY A 78 -7.05 25.03 8.11
CA GLY A 78 -5.61 25.09 7.89
C GLY A 78 -5.12 24.54 6.54
N PRO A 79 -3.81 24.65 6.25
CA PRO A 79 -3.24 24.23 4.97
C PRO A 79 -3.24 22.71 4.84
N ALA A 80 -3.77 22.21 3.73
CA ALA A 80 -3.82 20.77 3.48
C ALA A 80 -2.44 20.21 3.09
N PRO A 81 -1.94 19.15 3.73
CA PRO A 81 -0.69 18.51 3.32
C PRO A 81 -0.92 17.70 2.04
N THR A 82 -0.12 17.95 1.01
CA THR A 82 -0.10 17.10 -0.19
C THR A 82 1.02 16.10 -0.07
N LEU A 83 0.67 14.81 -0.15
CA LEU A 83 1.59 13.69 -0.19
C LEU A 83 1.81 13.27 -1.64
N GLU A 84 3.06 13.26 -2.10
CA GLU A 84 3.48 12.79 -3.41
C GLU A 84 4.27 11.48 -3.28
N ILE A 85 3.79 10.44 -3.95
CA ILE A 85 4.37 9.11 -4.02
C ILE A 85 4.76 8.86 -5.49
N PRO A 86 6.05 8.77 -5.83
CA PRO A 86 6.50 8.65 -7.22
C PRO A 86 5.96 7.42 -7.95
N ALA A 87 5.79 6.30 -7.24
CA ALA A 87 5.21 5.10 -7.80
C ALA A 87 4.59 4.22 -6.71
N VAL A 88 3.47 3.59 -7.07
CA VAL A 88 2.83 2.52 -6.35
C VAL A 88 2.71 1.33 -7.29
N ASP A 89 3.20 0.17 -6.88
CA ASP A 89 3.14 -1.08 -7.62
C ASP A 89 2.10 -1.99 -6.94
N LEU A 90 1.16 -2.53 -7.72
CA LEU A 90 0.09 -3.43 -7.27
C LEU A 90 0.31 -4.78 -7.93
N VAL A 91 0.62 -5.80 -7.13
CA VAL A 91 1.09 -7.09 -7.63
C VAL A 91 0.26 -8.24 -7.06
N VAL A 92 -0.19 -9.15 -7.92
CA VAL A 92 -0.86 -10.40 -7.53
C VAL A 92 -0.10 -11.58 -8.11
N HIS A 93 0.35 -12.47 -7.23
CA HIS A 93 1.12 -13.66 -7.60
C HIS A 93 0.24 -14.90 -7.83
N PRO A 94 0.61 -15.78 -8.77
CA PRO A 94 -0.12 -17.02 -9.06
C PRO A 94 -0.08 -18.02 -7.91
N ALA A 95 0.98 -18.00 -7.11
CA ALA A 95 1.11 -18.84 -5.92
C ALA A 95 0.25 -18.35 -4.75
N ALA A 96 -0.18 -17.07 -4.78
CA ALA A 96 -0.99 -16.43 -3.75
C ALA A 96 -2.02 -15.49 -4.40
N PRO A 97 -3.00 -16.03 -5.16
CA PRO A 97 -3.91 -15.21 -5.98
C PRO A 97 -4.93 -14.39 -5.17
N LEU A 98 -4.96 -14.60 -3.85
CA LEU A 98 -5.82 -13.89 -2.90
C LEU A 98 -5.04 -12.85 -2.08
N THR A 99 -3.79 -12.60 -2.45
CA THR A 99 -2.93 -11.59 -1.83
C THR A 99 -2.60 -10.53 -2.87
N LEU A 100 -2.84 -9.27 -2.52
CA LEU A 100 -2.40 -8.10 -3.26
C LEU A 100 -1.20 -7.51 -2.53
N ASP A 101 -0.04 -7.61 -3.14
CA ASP A 101 1.17 -6.97 -2.65
C ASP A 101 1.22 -5.53 -3.18
N LEU A 102 1.43 -4.58 -2.27
CA LEU A 102 1.54 -3.15 -2.53
C LEU A 102 2.99 -2.72 -2.31
N GLY A 103 3.68 -2.45 -3.41
CA GLY A 103 5.01 -1.85 -3.42
C GLY A 103 4.91 -0.34 -3.49
N PHE A 104 5.80 0.37 -2.78
CA PHE A 104 5.87 1.82 -2.84
C PHE A 104 7.29 2.27 -3.13
N ALA A 105 7.43 3.38 -3.86
CA ALA A 105 8.72 4.06 -3.97
C ALA A 105 9.23 4.45 -2.56
N THR A 106 10.54 4.36 -2.32
CA THR A 106 11.11 4.59 -0.98
C THR A 106 11.32 6.06 -0.63
N VAL A 107 10.96 7.00 -1.52
CA VAL A 107 11.10 8.44 -1.29
C VAL A 107 9.78 9.10 -1.61
N TRP A 108 9.09 9.61 -0.59
CA TRP A 108 7.85 10.38 -0.75
C TRP A 108 8.12 11.84 -0.40
N ARG A 109 7.37 12.74 -1.00
CA ARG A 109 7.40 14.17 -0.64
C ARG A 109 6.09 14.56 0.02
N MET A 110 6.18 15.37 1.06
CA MET A 110 5.02 15.94 1.72
C MET A 110 5.20 17.44 1.76
N ALA A 111 4.23 18.20 1.26
CA ALA A 111 4.26 19.66 1.27
C ALA A 111 2.97 20.19 1.87
N LEU A 112 3.07 21.13 2.80
CA LEU A 112 1.91 21.91 3.23
C LEU A 112 1.67 23.07 2.25
N GLU A 113 0.42 23.36 1.94
CA GLU A 113 0.07 24.51 1.11
C GLU A 113 0.62 25.82 1.73
N GLY A 114 1.50 26.51 1.00
CA GLY A 114 2.17 27.73 1.47
C GLY A 114 3.11 27.52 2.68
N GLY A 115 3.42 26.27 3.03
CA GLY A 115 4.15 25.89 4.24
C GLY A 115 5.46 25.15 3.95
N PRO A 116 6.04 24.50 4.97
CA PRO A 116 7.26 23.70 4.81
C PRO A 116 6.97 22.41 4.03
N SER A 117 8.02 21.89 3.42
CA SER A 117 8.02 20.60 2.76
C SER A 117 9.08 19.67 3.36
N PHE A 118 8.75 18.38 3.31
CA PHE A 118 9.51 17.32 3.93
C PHE A 118 9.61 16.14 2.98
N THR A 119 10.72 15.43 3.04
CA THR A 119 10.90 14.16 2.33
C THR A 119 10.82 13.02 3.35
N LEU A 120 9.96 12.05 3.07
CA LEU A 120 9.90 10.77 3.77
C LEU A 120 10.78 9.80 3.00
N ARG A 121 11.85 9.30 3.64
CA ARG A 121 12.75 8.30 3.04
C ARG A 121 12.63 7.01 3.82
N PHE A 122 12.48 5.91 3.12
CA PHE A 122 12.37 4.57 3.68
C PHE A 122 13.57 3.74 3.24
N GLY A 123 14.06 2.84 4.09
CA GLY A 123 14.94 1.76 3.66
C GLY A 123 14.16 0.73 2.85
N SER A 124 12.98 0.35 3.38
CA SER A 124 11.99 -0.48 2.71
C SER A 124 10.59 -0.05 3.12
N ILE A 125 9.61 -0.24 2.23
CA ILE A 125 8.19 -0.01 2.50
C ILE A 125 7.37 -0.96 1.63
N ALA A 126 6.47 -1.71 2.25
CA ALA A 126 5.59 -2.66 1.58
C ALA A 126 4.31 -2.86 2.40
N ALA A 127 3.23 -3.24 1.72
CA ALA A 127 2.03 -3.76 2.36
C ALA A 127 1.51 -4.98 1.59
N ASP A 128 0.77 -5.85 2.26
CA ASP A 128 -0.03 -6.90 1.63
C ASP A 128 -1.47 -6.84 2.13
N ASP A 129 -2.41 -7.02 1.23
CA ASP A 129 -3.84 -7.15 1.51
C ASP A 129 -4.30 -8.56 1.12
N ARG A 130 -5.06 -9.22 2.00
CA ARG A 130 -5.55 -10.59 1.82
C ARG A 130 -7.06 -10.63 1.76
N PHE A 131 -7.57 -11.30 0.75
CA PHE A 131 -9.00 -11.37 0.45
C PHE A 131 -9.58 -12.77 0.72
N ASP A 132 -10.85 -12.81 1.09
CA ASP A 132 -11.61 -14.06 1.11
C ASP A 132 -12.10 -14.41 -0.31
N LEU A 133 -11.86 -15.66 -0.72
CA LEU A 133 -12.27 -16.14 -2.04
C LEU A 133 -13.79 -16.23 -2.18
N ALA A 134 -14.50 -16.72 -1.16
CA ALA A 134 -15.95 -16.84 -1.22
C ALA A 134 -16.57 -15.45 -1.37
N ASP A 135 -16.10 -14.45 -0.63
CA ASP A 135 -16.62 -13.08 -0.72
C ASP A 135 -16.28 -12.39 -2.04
N LEU A 136 -15.09 -12.64 -2.60
CA LEU A 136 -14.76 -12.20 -3.95
C LEU A 136 -15.70 -12.81 -4.99
N LEU A 137 -15.99 -14.11 -4.90
CA LEU A 137 -16.87 -14.81 -5.83
C LEU A 137 -18.33 -14.35 -5.70
N HIS A 138 -18.79 -14.05 -4.49
CA HIS A 138 -20.15 -13.54 -4.24
C HIS A 138 -20.28 -12.02 -4.40
N HIS A 139 -19.22 -11.33 -4.83
CA HIS A 139 -19.20 -9.88 -5.07
C HIS A 139 -19.59 -9.09 -3.81
N ALA A 140 -19.13 -9.55 -2.65
CA ALA A 140 -19.34 -8.85 -1.40
C ALA A 140 -18.74 -7.43 -1.47
N PRO A 141 -19.34 -6.44 -0.78
CA PRO A 141 -18.88 -5.06 -0.84
C PRO A 141 -17.48 -4.86 -0.25
N ASP A 142 -17.06 -5.70 0.71
CA ASP A 142 -15.72 -5.69 1.31
C ASP A 142 -15.16 -7.12 1.50
N PRO A 143 -14.39 -7.63 0.52
CA PRO A 143 -13.76 -8.95 0.61
C PRO A 143 -12.44 -8.96 1.39
N LEU A 144 -11.96 -7.81 1.89
CA LEU A 144 -10.69 -7.72 2.61
C LEU A 144 -10.80 -8.40 3.99
N ARG A 145 -9.87 -9.28 4.33
CA ARG A 145 -9.87 -10.03 5.60
C ARG A 145 -8.66 -9.78 6.46
N ALA A 146 -7.50 -9.57 5.85
CA ALA A 146 -6.30 -9.25 6.59
C ALA A 146 -5.42 -8.35 5.76
N GLY A 147 -4.49 -7.68 6.42
CA GLY A 147 -3.41 -7.00 5.75
C GLY A 147 -2.25 -6.78 6.68
N ALA A 148 -1.08 -6.56 6.12
CA ALA A 148 0.07 -6.10 6.87
C ALA A 148 0.77 -4.95 6.14
N PHE A 149 1.44 -4.12 6.91
CA PHE A 149 2.26 -3.02 6.45
C PHE A 149 3.59 -3.09 7.19
N HIS A 150 4.68 -2.95 6.44
CA HIS A 150 6.02 -2.95 6.98
C HIS A 150 6.83 -1.82 6.35
N ALA A 151 7.51 -1.04 7.20
CA ALA A 151 8.45 -0.03 6.75
C ALA A 151 9.68 0.00 7.66
N THR A 152 10.86 0.16 7.07
CA THR A 152 12.14 0.26 7.81
C THR A 152 12.87 1.55 7.49
N ASP A 153 13.72 1.97 8.42
CA ASP A 153 14.63 3.12 8.27
C ASP A 153 13.93 4.39 7.77
N LEU A 154 12.71 4.64 8.26
CA LEU A 154 11.97 5.84 7.94
C LEU A 154 12.72 7.06 8.47
N ARG A 155 12.98 8.02 7.60
CA ARG A 155 13.55 9.32 7.93
C ARG A 155 12.66 10.42 7.38
N VAL A 156 12.37 11.41 8.21
CA VAL A 156 11.70 12.64 7.83
C VAL A 156 12.78 13.71 7.72
N ASP A 157 13.09 14.13 6.50
CA ASP A 157 14.09 15.16 6.23
C ASP A 157 13.38 16.45 5.81
N SER A 158 13.83 17.60 6.32
CA SER A 158 13.38 18.89 5.80
C SER A 158 13.95 19.12 4.41
N GLU A 159 13.10 19.44 3.43
CA GLU A 159 13.53 19.58 2.03
C GLU A 159 14.52 20.74 1.84
N ASN A 160 14.31 21.86 2.56
CA ASN A 160 15.14 23.05 2.43
C ASN A 160 16.51 22.94 3.10
N THR A 161 16.62 22.13 4.16
CA THR A 161 17.84 22.08 4.99
C THR A 161 18.57 20.75 4.92
N ASN A 162 17.98 19.73 4.29
CA ASN A 162 18.46 18.34 4.28
C ASN A 162 18.75 17.79 5.69
N PHE A 163 18.08 18.35 6.70
CA PHE A 163 18.26 17.98 8.08
C PHE A 163 17.18 16.98 8.48
N THR A 164 17.60 15.87 9.09
CA THR A 164 16.67 14.84 9.58
C THR A 164 15.98 15.35 10.83
N LEU A 165 14.65 15.47 10.75
CA LEU A 165 13.78 15.90 11.84
C LEU A 165 13.45 14.73 12.77
N VAL A 166 13.13 13.58 12.17
CA VAL A 166 12.71 12.36 12.86
C VAL A 166 13.25 11.15 12.10
N SER A 167 13.63 10.11 12.82
CA SER A 167 13.89 8.78 12.27
C SER A 167 13.15 7.71 13.05
N ILE A 168 12.66 6.68 12.38
CA ILE A 168 12.01 5.50 12.94
C ILE A 168 12.67 4.28 12.32
N ALA A 169 13.16 3.36 13.14
CA ALA A 169 13.89 2.19 12.65
C ALA A 169 12.95 1.18 11.96
N ALA A 170 11.77 0.93 12.54
CA ALA A 170 10.79 0.04 11.96
C ALA A 170 9.36 0.42 12.38
N ILE A 171 8.43 0.22 11.45
CA ILE A 171 6.99 0.27 11.64
C ILE A 171 6.43 -1.04 11.10
N ASP A 172 5.67 -1.73 11.94
CA ASP A 172 4.94 -2.94 11.61
C ASP A 172 3.48 -2.69 11.96
N ALA A 173 2.57 -2.93 11.03
CA ALA A 173 1.15 -3.00 11.33
C ALA A 173 0.58 -4.26 10.71
N SER A 174 -0.31 -4.94 11.43
CA SER A 174 -1.06 -6.07 10.90
C SER A 174 -2.50 -6.00 11.38
N GLY A 175 -3.43 -6.29 10.48
CA GLY A 175 -4.85 -6.22 10.74
C GLY A 175 -5.55 -7.50 10.32
N THR A 176 -6.57 -7.90 11.08
CA THR A 176 -7.56 -8.87 10.61
C THR A 176 -8.95 -8.31 10.79
N ARG A 177 -9.87 -8.70 9.91
CA ARG A 177 -11.27 -8.29 9.89
C ARG A 177 -12.13 -9.53 9.77
N ASN A 178 -13.14 -9.59 10.62
CA ASN A 178 -14.20 -10.59 10.57
C ASN A 178 -15.54 -9.86 10.39
N PRO A 179 -16.06 -9.75 9.16
CA PRO A 179 -17.34 -9.08 8.91
C PRO A 179 -18.54 -9.86 9.46
N ASP A 180 -18.38 -11.15 9.72
CA ASP A 180 -19.41 -12.01 10.30
C ASP A 180 -19.37 -12.03 11.84
N ALA A 181 -18.59 -11.12 12.45
CA ALA A 181 -18.50 -11.02 13.90
C ALA A 181 -19.85 -10.63 14.51
N GLY A 182 -20.41 -11.54 15.32
CA GLY A 182 -21.53 -11.26 16.20
C GLY A 182 -21.14 -10.38 17.41
N PRO A 183 -22.12 -10.03 18.27
CA PRO A 183 -21.94 -9.08 19.38
C PRO A 183 -20.81 -9.41 20.36
N ASP A 184 -20.50 -10.70 20.53
CA ASP A 184 -19.50 -11.20 21.47
C ASP A 184 -18.15 -11.53 20.81
N SER A 185 -17.96 -11.16 19.54
CA SER A 185 -16.75 -11.47 18.78
C SER A 185 -16.08 -10.23 18.23
N MET A 186 -14.75 -10.29 18.07
CA MET A 186 -13.98 -9.16 17.54
C MET A 186 -14.20 -9.03 16.03
N ALA A 187 -14.80 -7.91 15.61
CA ALA A 187 -14.99 -7.58 14.20
C ALA A 187 -13.69 -7.17 13.50
N ALA A 188 -12.73 -6.62 14.24
CA ALA A 188 -11.42 -6.29 13.73
C ALA A 188 -10.37 -6.35 14.84
N THR A 189 -9.17 -6.79 14.48
CA THR A 189 -7.98 -6.69 15.32
C THR A 189 -6.94 -5.90 14.55
N LEU A 190 -6.29 -4.96 15.21
CA LEU A 190 -5.18 -4.19 14.67
C LEU A 190 -4.03 -4.31 15.66
N HIS A 191 -2.87 -4.71 15.17
CA HIS A 191 -1.64 -4.73 15.94
C HIS A 191 -0.63 -3.80 15.27
N GLU A 192 -0.15 -2.82 16.01
CA GLU A 192 0.83 -1.86 15.56
C GLU A 192 2.07 -1.91 16.44
N SER A 193 3.24 -1.86 15.81
CA SER A 193 4.52 -1.85 16.49
C SER A 193 5.41 -0.81 15.83
N LEU A 194 5.95 0.08 16.64
CA LEU A 194 6.88 1.13 16.23
C LEU A 194 8.16 0.98 17.04
N ARG A 195 9.32 0.97 16.37
CA ARG A 195 10.62 0.74 17.02
C ARG A 195 11.64 1.80 16.63
N GLY A 196 12.51 2.13 17.59
CA GLY A 196 13.68 2.98 17.37
C GLY A 196 13.33 4.38 16.88
N LEU A 197 12.30 5.00 17.45
CA LEU A 197 12.01 6.42 17.19
C LEU A 197 13.11 7.27 17.78
N ALA A 198 13.63 8.20 16.99
CA ALA A 198 14.55 9.22 17.44
C ALA A 198 14.21 10.56 16.77
N LEU A 199 14.07 11.59 17.60
CA LEU A 199 13.99 12.98 17.16
C LEU A 199 15.39 13.53 16.93
N SER A 200 15.49 14.56 16.10
CA SER A 200 16.77 15.23 15.92
C SER A 200 17.27 15.87 17.24
N PRO A 201 18.59 15.91 17.45
CA PRO A 201 19.19 16.58 18.61
C PRO A 201 18.80 18.06 18.75
N LEU A 202 18.54 18.76 17.64
CA LEU A 202 18.10 20.15 17.67
C LEU A 202 16.72 20.26 18.34
N PHE A 203 15.76 19.40 17.96
CA PHE A 203 14.43 19.41 18.58
C PHE A 203 14.46 18.98 20.04
N VAL A 204 15.31 18.01 20.38
CA VAL A 204 15.50 17.58 21.76
C VAL A 204 16.00 18.73 22.63
N THR A 205 16.97 19.49 22.12
CA THR A 205 17.56 20.63 22.82
C THR A 205 16.57 21.80 22.93
N LEU A 206 15.89 22.15 21.82
CA LEU A 206 14.93 23.25 21.79
C LEU A 206 13.67 22.97 22.60
N GLY A 207 13.18 21.72 22.58
CA GLY A 207 11.99 21.29 23.31
C GLY A 207 12.27 20.83 24.75
N ASN A 208 13.54 20.82 25.18
CA ASN A 208 13.98 20.33 26.49
C ASN A 208 13.37 18.96 26.87
N LEU A 209 13.44 18.00 25.94
CA LEU A 209 12.76 16.71 26.10
C LEU A 209 13.53 15.77 27.05
N PRO A 210 12.86 15.16 28.06
CA PRO A 210 13.54 14.46 29.16
C PRO A 210 14.18 13.12 28.78
N PHE A 211 13.79 12.50 27.66
CA PHE A 211 14.26 11.18 27.20
C PHE A 211 15.26 11.27 26.03
N GLY A 212 15.90 12.43 25.84
CA GLY A 212 16.84 12.64 24.74
C GLY A 212 16.23 12.47 23.35
N GLY A 213 14.88 12.58 23.25
CA GLY A 213 14.10 12.41 22.03
C GLY A 213 14.04 10.99 21.47
N LYS A 214 14.38 9.97 22.26
CA LYS A 214 14.40 8.57 21.79
C LYS A 214 13.29 7.75 22.45
N LEU A 215 12.68 6.87 21.66
CA LEU A 215 11.74 5.87 22.13
C LEU A 215 12.08 4.53 21.49
N THR A 216 12.39 3.53 22.33
CA THR A 216 12.90 2.24 21.89
C THR A 216 11.84 1.41 21.20
N ALA A 217 10.65 1.32 21.78
CA ALA A 217 9.52 0.58 21.21
C ALA A 217 8.19 1.13 21.75
N LEU A 218 7.18 1.14 20.90
CA LEU A 218 5.76 1.34 21.20
C LEU A 218 5.01 0.20 20.50
N SER A 219 4.04 -0.41 21.19
CA SER A 219 3.20 -1.44 20.59
C SER A 219 1.77 -1.30 21.11
N VAL A 220 0.81 -1.45 20.20
CA VAL A 220 -0.63 -1.33 20.43
C VAL A 220 -1.33 -2.57 19.88
#